data_AF-A0A1H0W113-F1
#
_entry.id   AF-A0A1H0W113-F1
#
_cell.length_a   1.000
_cell.length_b   1.000
_cell.length_c   1.000
_cell.angle_alpha   90.00
_cell.angle_beta   90.00
_cell.angle_gamma   90.00
#
_symmetry.space_group_name_H-M   'P 1'
#
loop_
_entity.id
_entity.type
_entity.pdbx_description
1 polymer ?
#
loop_
_entity_poly.entity_id
_entity_poly.type
_entity_poly.pdbx_seq_one_letter_code
_entity_poly.pdbx_strand_id
1 'polypeptide(L)' 'MKTSRKLRIVVLTAIVGLFVLEAGFELSVPGISGFVTPADARIGRPLTPVSVAGVARRTVRRCAVGVYYC' A
#
# COMPACT_ATOMS: atom_id res chain seq x y z
N MET A 1 2.02 -12.03 -45.01
CA MET A 1 1.89 -12.85 -43.78
C MET A 1 3.08 -12.75 -42.79
N LYS A 2 4.21 -12.10 -43.12
CA LYS A 2 5.36 -11.97 -42.17
C LYS A 2 5.14 -10.94 -41.06
N THR A 3 4.36 -9.90 -41.33
CA THR A 3 4.03 -8.82 -40.39
C THR A 3 3.18 -9.28 -39.21
N SER A 4 2.23 -10.21 -39.40
CA SER A 4 1.41 -10.73 -38.29
C SER A 4 2.22 -11.59 -37.30
N ARG A 5 3.22 -12.35 -37.78
CA ARG A 5 4.12 -13.12 -36.91
C ARG A 5 5.00 -12.18 -36.07
N LYS A 6 5.53 -11.11 -36.68
CA LYS A 6 6.29 -10.08 -35.94
C LYS A 6 5.41 -9.37 -34.90
N LEU A 7 4.17 -9.03 -35.26
CA LEU A 7 3.22 -8.41 -34.34
C LEU A 7 2.90 -9.31 -33.14
N ARG A 8 2.67 -10.61 -33.38
CA ARG A 8 2.46 -11.58 -32.30
C ARG A 8 3.65 -11.67 -31.35
N ILE A 9 4.87 -11.66 -31.88
CA ILE A 9 6.09 -11.69 -31.06
C ILE A 9 6.17 -10.44 -30.19
N VAL A 10 5.94 -9.25 -30.76
CA VAL A 10 5.97 -7.97 -30.02
C VAL A 10 4.94 -7.96 -28.88
N VAL A 11 3.71 -8.41 -29.16
CA VAL A 11 2.65 -8.47 -28.14
C VAL A 11 3.02 -9.46 -27.03
N LEU A 12 3.53 -10.65 -27.38
CA LEU A 12 3.97 -11.62 -26.38
C LEU A 12 5.11 -11.08 -25.51
N THR A 13 6.11 -10.42 -26.10
CA THR A 13 7.21 -9.82 -25.34
C THR A 13 6.73 -8.70 -24.42
N ALA A 14 5.76 -7.89 -24.87
CA ALA A 14 5.20 -6.83 -24.06
C ALA A 14 4.42 -7.38 -22.85
N ILE A 15 3.63 -8.45 -23.05
CA ILE A 15 2.90 -9.11 -21.96
C ILE A 15 3.89 -9.71 -20.96
N VAL A 16 4.89 -10.45 -21.42
CA VAL A 16 5.90 -11.05 -20.53
C VAL A 16 6.66 -9.97 -19.75
N GLY A 17 7.06 -8.87 -20.42
CA GLY A 17 7.74 -7.76 -19.75
C GLY A 17 6.90 -7.10 -18.66
N LEU A 18 5.59 -6.94 -18.89
CA LEU A 18 4.67 -6.38 -17.89
C LEU A 18 4.54 -7.30 -16.67
N PHE A 19 4.37 -8.60 -16.87
CA PHE A 19 4.30 -9.58 -15.77
C PHE A 19 5.57 -9.63 -14.92
N VAL A 20 6.75 -9.53 -15.55
CA VAL A 20 8.04 -9.53 -14.84
C VAL A 20 8.18 -8.28 -13.95
N LEU A 21 7.71 -7.11 -14.42
CA LEU A 21 7.73 -5.89 -13.61
C LEU A 21 6.86 -6.01 -12.35
N GLU A 22 5.62 -6.49 -12.51
CA GLU A 22 4.68 -6.64 -11.40
C GLU A 22 5.17 -7.67 -10.37
N ALA A 23 5.72 -8.82 -10.82
CA ALA A 23 6.31 -9.80 -9.93
C ALA A 23 7.56 -9.26 -9.18
N GLY A 24 8.38 -8.43 -9.85
CA GLY A 24 9.52 -7.77 -9.22
C GLY A 24 9.13 -6.77 -8.13
N PHE A 25 7.96 -6.14 -8.27
CA PHE A 25 7.39 -5.26 -7.24
C PHE A 25 6.94 -6.04 -5.99
N GLU A 26 6.24 -7.18 -6.13
CA GLU A 26 5.86 -8.01 -4.97
C GLU A 26 7.08 -8.54 -4.20
N LEU A 27 8.17 -8.84 -4.90
CA LEU A 27 9.42 -9.29 -4.30
C LEU A 27 10.25 -8.16 -3.68
N SER A 28 9.75 -6.92 -3.71
CA SER A 28 10.40 -5.72 -3.13
C SER A 28 11.85 -5.54 -3.63
N VAL A 29 12.09 -5.83 -4.92
CA VAL A 29 13.43 -5.71 -5.50
C VAL A 29 13.81 -4.23 -5.58
N PRO A 30 14.95 -3.83 -4.98
CA PRO A 30 15.35 -2.42 -4.93
C PRO A 30 15.56 -1.86 -6.35
N GLY A 31 14.86 -0.76 -6.66
CA GLY A 31 14.90 -0.08 -7.96
C GLY A 31 13.69 -0.36 -8.86
N ILE A 32 12.84 -1.33 -8.53
CA ILE A 32 11.60 -1.61 -9.25
C ILE A 32 10.44 -0.99 -8.47
N SER A 33 9.95 0.17 -8.92
CA SER A 33 8.77 0.80 -8.31
C SER A 33 7.51 0.34 -9.06
N GLY A 34 6.54 -0.18 -8.32
CA GLY A 34 5.25 -0.60 -8.88
C GLY A 34 4.49 0.59 -9.46
N PHE A 35 3.57 0.31 -10.39
CA PHE A 35 2.69 1.34 -10.95
C PHE A 35 1.78 2.00 -9.90
N VAL A 36 1.60 1.35 -8.74
CA VAL A 36 0.81 1.85 -7.61
C VAL A 36 1.70 1.97 -6.38
N THR A 37 1.59 3.10 -5.68
CA THR A 37 2.30 3.28 -4.40
C THR A 37 1.75 2.33 -3.34
N PRO A 38 2.61 1.66 -2.55
CA PRO A 38 2.15 0.82 -1.46
C PRO A 38 1.31 1.63 -0.46
N ALA A 39 0.10 1.15 -0.17
CA ALA A 39 -0.79 1.74 0.81
C ALA A 39 -0.46 1.17 2.21
N ASP A 40 0.61 1.67 2.83
CA ASP A 40 0.96 1.26 4.19
C ASP A 40 -0.06 1.82 5.21
N ALA A 41 -0.85 0.94 5.79
CA ALA A 41 -1.67 1.26 6.96
C ALA A 41 -0.77 1.34 8.21
N ARG A 42 -0.18 2.51 8.44
CA ARG A 42 0.67 2.75 9.64
C ARG A 42 -0.19 2.74 10.91
N ILE A 43 -0.01 1.73 11.75
CA ILE A 43 -0.67 1.66 13.06
C ILE A 43 -0.06 2.71 14.01
N GLY A 44 -0.89 3.34 14.84
CA GLY A 44 -0.42 4.26 15.90
C GLY A 44 -0.24 5.73 15.50
N ARG A 45 -0.43 6.11 14.23
CA ARG A 45 -0.48 7.53 13.84
C ARG A 45 -1.66 8.24 14.53
N PRO A 46 -1.61 9.56 14.76
CA PRO A 46 -2.64 10.31 15.50
C PRO A 46 -4.08 10.20 14.98
N LEU A 47 -4.27 9.70 13.75
CA LEU A 47 -5.56 9.56 13.04
C LEU A 47 -5.79 8.14 12.50
N THR A 48 -5.04 7.14 12.97
CA THR A 48 -5.22 5.75 12.55
C THR A 48 -5.87 4.91 13.65
N PRO A 49 -6.48 3.76 13.32
CA PRO A 49 -6.91 2.80 14.34
C PRO A 49 -5.77 2.50 15.33
N VAL A 50 -6.12 2.28 16.59
CA VAL A 50 -5.17 1.96 17.68
C VAL A 50 -4.16 3.09 18.00
N SER A 51 -4.53 4.35 17.77
CA SER A 51 -3.71 5.49 18.20
C SER A 51 -3.73 5.70 19.72
N VAL A 52 -2.61 5.47 20.41
CA VAL A 52 -2.46 5.72 21.87
C VAL A 52 -2.75 7.18 22.21
N ALA A 53 -2.31 8.12 21.38
CA ALA A 53 -2.60 9.55 21.56
C ALA A 53 -4.11 9.85 21.46
N GLY A 54 -4.84 9.13 20.61
CA GLY A 54 -6.29 9.24 20.50
C GLY A 54 -7.01 8.70 21.74
N VAL A 55 -6.56 7.54 22.25
CA VAL A 55 -7.07 6.96 23.50
C VAL A 55 -6.86 7.92 24.67
N ALA A 56 -5.64 8.44 24.86
CA ALA A 56 -5.32 9.36 25.94
C ALA A 56 -6.23 10.60 25.94
N ARG A 57 -6.45 11.23 24.77
CA ARG A 57 -7.35 12.39 24.65
C ARG A 57 -8.80 12.04 25.01
N ARG A 58 -9.29 10.86 24.57
CA ARG A 58 -10.66 10.41 24.87
C ARG A 58 -10.83 10.08 26.35
N THR A 59 -9.84 9.47 26.98
CA THR A 59 -9.81 9.20 28.42
C THR A 59 -9.83 10.51 29.22
N VAL A 60 -8.93 11.45 28.93
CA VAL A 60 -8.89 12.76 29.61
C VAL A 60 -10.22 13.50 29.50
N ARG A 61 -10.84 13.52 28.31
CA ARG A 61 -12.16 14.15 28.14
C ARG A 61 -13.23 13.46 28.99
N ARG A 62 -13.23 12.12 29.08
CA ARG A 62 -14.18 11.37 29.91
C ARG A 62 -13.95 11.58 31.40
N CYS A 63 -12.70 11.70 31.83
CA CYS A 63 -12.36 12.09 33.20
C CYS A 63 -12.89 13.49 33.52
N ALA A 64 -12.66 14.46 32.62
CA ALA A 64 -13.08 15.85 32.81
C ALA A 64 -14.60 16.01 32.94
N VAL A 65 -15.40 15.14 32.30
CA VAL A 65 -16.87 15.12 32.44
C VAL A 65 -17.38 14.16 33.52
N GLY A 66 -16.50 13.58 34.34
CA GLY A 66 -16.87 12.72 35.47
C GLY A 66 -17.37 11.32 35.09
N VAL A 67 -17.12 10.85 33.86
CA VAL A 67 -17.55 9.50 33.42
C VAL A 67 -16.70 8.40 34.06
N TYR A 68 -15.43 8.70 34.38
CA TYR A 68 -14.52 7.78 35.05
C TYR A 68 -13.94 8.41 36.31
N TYR A 69 -13.63 7.57 37.29
CA TYR A 69 -12.80 7.97 38.42
C TYR A 69 -11.35 8.03 37.93
N CYS A 70 -10.89 9.26 37.77
CA CYS A 70 -9.54 9.65 37.45
C CYS A 70 -9.12 10.61 38.57
#